data_AF-A0A2S6QYR3-F1
#
_entry.id   AF-A0A2S6QYR3-F1
#
_cell.length_a   1.000
_cell.length_b   1.000
_cell.length_c   1.000
_cell.angle_alpha   90.00
_cell.angle_beta   90.00
_cell.angle_gamma   90.00
#
_symmetry.space_group_name_H-M   'P 1'
#
loop_
_entity.id
_entity.type
_entity.pdbx_description
1 polymer ?
#
loop_
_entity_poly.entity_id
_entity_poly.type
_entity_poly.pdbx_seq_one_letter_code
_entity_poly.pdbx_strand_id
1 'polypeptide(L)'
;RMYNIHPMEGFGLISWMSAFGAFLYILKARQGENLNITNTLGFIGFLSLFCFEYALFINHHLGFNFTWMLSLWLLFFGGSLLLVHTKLLGKNWPFTVYQSAYQNYVLPVLSILTFGLVLRTISINGNDMAEFYIPFLNPLEITSILCLFAIYKRIGNPSHILKGYYTTLISLLGALGFIFLNSILARSLHLYVDVPYRWYTLFNHGAFLAGTSILWTVIALTLILCGSRILHRSMWLTGATLIGVVVLKLFFIDMSNVDMLAKTISFMAVGLLLIGVGYFSPIPPAKK
;
A
#
# COMPACT_ATOMS: atom_id res chain seq x y z
N ARG A 1 0.57 -23.03 -16.47
CA ARG A 1 1.59 -24.10 -16.61
C ARG A 1 2.95 -23.77 -15.96
N MET A 2 3.22 -22.54 -15.49
CA MET A 2 4.45 -22.20 -14.74
C MET A 2 4.41 -22.55 -13.22
N TYR A 3 3.31 -23.10 -12.71
CA TYR A 3 3.12 -23.37 -11.28
C TYR A 3 3.57 -24.77 -10.82
N ASN A 4 4.13 -25.60 -11.72
CA ASN A 4 4.55 -26.97 -11.39
C ASN A 4 6.07 -27.13 -11.25
N ILE A 5 6.83 -26.04 -11.33
CA ILE A 5 8.29 -26.09 -11.14
C ILE A 5 8.55 -25.53 -9.75
N HIS A 6 8.88 -26.41 -8.80
CA HIS A 6 9.38 -26.01 -7.49
C HIS A 6 10.89 -25.79 -7.60
N PRO A 7 11.41 -24.56 -7.44
CA PRO A 7 12.86 -24.31 -7.41
C PRO A 7 13.63 -25.17 -6.38
N MET A 8 12.95 -25.71 -5.36
CA MET A 8 13.48 -26.56 -4.30
C MET A 8 13.21 -28.07 -4.49
N GLU A 9 12.55 -28.49 -5.57
CA GLU A 9 12.32 -29.91 -5.85
C GLU A 9 13.65 -30.69 -6.04
N GLY A 10 13.67 -31.95 -5.61
CA GLY A 10 14.85 -32.81 -5.72
C GLY A 10 16.06 -32.27 -4.94
N PHE A 11 17.16 -31.99 -5.66
CA PHE A 11 18.37 -31.39 -5.08
C PHE A 11 18.32 -29.84 -5.01
N GLY A 12 17.21 -29.21 -5.39
CA GLY A 12 17.05 -27.77 -5.38
C GLY A 12 17.22 -27.16 -3.99
N LEU A 13 16.61 -27.75 -2.96
CA LEU A 13 16.74 -27.27 -1.58
C LEU A 13 18.20 -27.27 -1.10
N ILE A 14 18.94 -28.35 -1.36
CA ILE A 14 20.36 -28.44 -1.01
C ILE A 14 21.16 -27.40 -1.80
N SER A 15 20.90 -27.26 -3.09
CA SER A 15 21.58 -26.28 -3.95
C SER A 15 21.36 -24.84 -3.46
N TRP A 16 20.13 -24.50 -3.07
CA TRP A 16 19.79 -23.18 -2.54
C TRP A 16 20.35 -22.94 -1.14
N MET A 17 20.32 -23.93 -0.24
CA MET A 17 20.94 -23.82 1.07
C MET A 17 22.46 -23.66 0.95
N SER A 18 23.10 -24.40 0.05
CA SER A 18 24.53 -24.26 -0.27
C SER A 18 24.83 -22.89 -0.88
N ALA A 19 24.01 -22.39 -1.81
CA ALA A 19 24.17 -21.07 -2.40
C ALA A 19 23.99 -19.95 -1.37
N PHE A 20 23.03 -20.09 -0.45
CA PHE A 20 22.82 -19.14 0.65
C PHE A 20 23.97 -19.19 1.66
N GLY A 21 24.45 -20.39 2.01
CA GLY A 21 25.63 -20.59 2.84
C GLY A 21 26.88 -19.98 2.22
N ALA A 22 27.10 -20.18 0.92
CA ALA A 22 28.18 -19.57 0.15
C ALA A 22 28.06 -18.04 0.12
N PHE A 23 26.85 -17.51 -0.06
CA PHE A 23 26.58 -16.07 -0.01
C PHE A 23 26.93 -15.47 1.36
N LEU A 24 26.50 -16.10 2.46
CA LEU A 24 26.87 -15.68 3.81
C LEU A 24 28.37 -15.81 4.08
N TYR A 25 29.01 -16.87 3.59
CA TYR A 25 30.45 -17.06 3.70
C TYR A 25 31.21 -15.95 2.95
N ILE A 26 30.82 -15.60 1.73
CA ILE A 26 31.40 -14.50 0.96
C ILE A 26 31.19 -13.16 1.68
N LEU A 27 30.00 -12.92 2.24
CA LEU A 27 29.69 -11.73 3.05
C LEU A 27 30.55 -11.63 4.32
N LYS A 28 30.88 -12.79 4.91
CA LYS A 28 31.75 -12.88 6.09
C LYS A 28 33.23 -12.71 5.70
N ALA A 29 33.67 -13.30 4.60
CA ALA A 29 35.04 -13.21 4.08
C ALA A 29 35.38 -11.80 3.60
N ARG A 30 34.39 -11.04 3.12
CA ARG A 30 34.54 -9.63 2.68
C ARG A 30 34.16 -8.61 3.75
N GLN A 31 34.15 -9.01 5.04
CA GLN A 31 33.93 -8.08 6.15
C GLN A 31 34.94 -6.93 6.12
N GLY A 32 34.46 -5.70 5.93
CA GLY A 32 35.28 -4.49 5.85
C GLY A 32 35.23 -3.79 4.47
N GLU A 33 34.78 -4.49 3.43
CA GLU A 33 34.52 -3.88 2.12
C GLU A 33 33.11 -3.24 2.07
N ASN A 34 32.95 -2.19 1.26
CA ASN A 34 31.61 -1.65 1.01
C ASN A 34 30.74 -2.68 0.28
N LEU A 35 29.49 -2.80 0.72
CA LEU A 35 28.54 -3.74 0.12
C LEU A 35 28.23 -3.32 -1.33
N ASN A 36 28.64 -4.12 -2.30
CA ASN A 36 28.35 -3.90 -3.71
C ASN A 36 26.86 -4.18 -4.05
N ILE A 37 26.40 -3.61 -5.16
CA ILE A 37 25.04 -3.83 -5.72
C ILE A 37 24.73 -5.32 -5.86
N THR A 38 25.71 -6.14 -6.25
CA THR A 38 25.58 -7.61 -6.36
C THR A 38 25.21 -8.28 -5.04
N ASN A 39 25.75 -7.83 -3.92
CA ASN A 39 25.40 -8.38 -2.60
C ASN A 39 23.99 -7.94 -2.16
N THR A 40 23.57 -6.74 -2.57
CA THR A 40 22.21 -6.23 -2.34
C THR A 40 21.18 -7.04 -3.14
N LEU A 41 21.45 -7.27 -4.42
CA LEU A 41 20.61 -8.09 -5.31
C LEU A 41 20.57 -9.55 -4.85
N GLY A 42 21.69 -10.08 -4.36
CA GLY A 42 21.75 -11.41 -3.75
C GLY A 42 20.83 -11.52 -2.53
N PHE A 43 20.93 -10.59 -1.59
CA PHE A 43 20.08 -10.59 -0.39
C PHE A 43 18.59 -10.53 -0.74
N ILE A 44 18.20 -9.61 -1.63
CA ILE A 44 16.80 -9.46 -2.07
C ILE A 44 16.34 -10.68 -2.89
N GLY A 45 17.21 -11.23 -3.73
CA GLY A 45 16.95 -12.42 -4.53
C GLY A 45 16.69 -13.64 -3.65
N PHE A 46 17.56 -13.94 -2.70
CA PHE A 46 17.35 -15.02 -1.73
C PHE A 46 16.08 -14.80 -0.90
N LEU A 47 15.83 -13.57 -0.44
CA LEU A 47 14.62 -13.22 0.32
C LEU A 47 13.35 -13.46 -0.52
N SER A 48 13.37 -13.07 -1.80
CA SER A 48 12.26 -13.26 -2.74
C SER A 48 12.05 -14.75 -3.08
N LEU A 49 13.12 -15.52 -3.22
CA LEU A 49 13.08 -16.96 -3.51
C LEU A 49 12.51 -17.77 -2.34
N PHE A 50 12.97 -17.49 -1.10
CA PHE A 50 12.40 -18.11 0.09
C PHE A 50 10.92 -17.81 0.22
N CYS A 51 10.50 -16.58 -0.10
CA CYS A 51 9.09 -16.20 -0.08
C CYS A 51 8.28 -16.91 -1.16
N PHE A 52 8.82 -17.01 -2.37
CA PHE A 52 8.20 -17.73 -3.49
C PHE A 52 7.99 -19.21 -3.14
N GLU A 53 9.01 -19.88 -2.60
CA GLU A 53 8.94 -21.29 -2.19
C GLU A 53 7.98 -21.53 -1.04
N TYR A 54 8.02 -20.69 -0.01
CA TYR A 54 7.10 -20.81 1.12
C TYR A 54 5.65 -20.66 0.66
N ALA A 55 5.40 -19.75 -0.27
CA ALA A 55 4.07 -19.54 -0.82
C ALA A 55 3.62 -20.69 -1.74
N LEU A 56 4.53 -21.29 -2.52
CA LEU A 56 4.26 -22.51 -3.29
C LEU A 56 4.01 -23.72 -2.39
N PHE A 57 4.79 -23.90 -1.34
CA PHE A 57 4.63 -24.96 -0.34
C PHE A 57 3.25 -24.86 0.32
N ILE A 58 2.88 -23.66 0.77
CA ILE A 58 1.56 -23.40 1.35
C ILE A 58 0.45 -23.69 0.32
N ASN A 59 0.60 -23.23 -0.92
CA ASN A 59 -0.39 -23.52 -1.95
C ASN A 59 -0.55 -25.04 -2.18
N HIS A 60 0.56 -25.77 -2.27
CA HIS A 60 0.54 -27.21 -2.51
C HIS A 60 -0.07 -28.01 -1.36
N HIS A 61 0.23 -27.64 -0.10
CA HIS A 61 -0.22 -28.39 1.08
C HIS A 61 -1.56 -27.92 1.66
N LEU A 62 -1.89 -26.63 1.52
CA LEU A 62 -3.10 -26.03 2.08
C LEU A 62 -4.13 -25.62 0.99
N GLY A 63 -3.80 -25.79 -0.29
CA GLY A 63 -4.71 -25.49 -1.41
C GLY A 63 -4.98 -24.00 -1.62
N PHE A 64 -4.07 -23.13 -1.20
CA PHE A 64 -4.28 -21.67 -1.19
C PHE A 64 -4.17 -21.02 -2.58
N ASN A 65 -5.27 -20.39 -3.01
CA ASN A 65 -5.37 -19.64 -4.26
C ASN A 65 -4.36 -18.46 -4.38
N PHE A 66 -4.25 -17.90 -5.58
CA PHE A 66 -3.34 -16.80 -5.90
C PHE A 66 -3.47 -15.59 -4.96
N THR A 67 -4.69 -15.25 -4.53
CA THR A 67 -4.93 -14.12 -3.61
C THR A 67 -4.31 -14.35 -2.22
N TRP A 68 -4.34 -15.60 -1.72
CA TRP A 68 -3.65 -15.98 -0.47
C TRP A 68 -2.13 -15.88 -0.64
N MET A 69 -1.61 -16.36 -1.76
CA MET A 69 -0.19 -16.28 -2.11
C MET A 69 0.31 -14.83 -2.10
N LEU A 70 -0.44 -13.92 -2.73
CA LEU A 70 -0.13 -12.49 -2.75
C LEU A 70 -0.17 -11.87 -1.34
N SER A 71 -1.13 -12.25 -0.51
CA SER A 71 -1.23 -11.79 0.89
C SER A 71 0.01 -12.20 1.71
N LEU A 72 0.50 -13.43 1.51
CA LEU A 72 1.72 -13.91 2.16
C LEU A 72 2.96 -13.16 1.69
N TRP A 73 3.06 -12.85 0.39
CA TRP A 73 4.15 -12.03 -0.14
C TRP A 73 4.12 -10.63 0.47
N LEU A 74 2.96 -9.99 0.51
CA LEU A 74 2.79 -8.69 1.18
C LEU A 74 3.20 -8.77 2.66
N LEU A 75 2.75 -9.78 3.40
CA LEU A 75 3.13 -9.98 4.79
C LEU A 75 4.65 -10.09 4.96
N PHE A 76 5.31 -10.84 4.08
CA PHE A 76 6.74 -11.07 4.15
C PHE A 76 7.56 -9.83 3.79
N PHE A 77 7.24 -9.16 2.68
CA PHE A 77 7.94 -7.95 2.24
C PHE A 77 7.66 -6.75 3.17
N GLY A 78 6.40 -6.53 3.54
CA GLY A 78 6.03 -5.50 4.52
C GLY A 78 6.56 -5.79 5.92
N GLY A 79 6.50 -7.04 6.35
CA GLY A 79 7.00 -7.49 7.65
C GLY A 79 8.53 -7.37 7.75
N SER A 80 9.26 -7.78 6.72
CA SER A 80 10.73 -7.62 6.68
C SER A 80 11.15 -6.15 6.72
N LEU A 81 10.43 -5.25 6.02
CA LEU A 81 10.64 -3.80 6.16
C LEU A 81 10.48 -3.35 7.61
N LEU A 82 9.40 -3.75 8.30
CA LEU A 82 9.18 -3.37 9.70
C LEU A 82 10.23 -3.96 10.64
N LEU A 83 10.61 -5.23 10.46
CA LEU A 83 11.59 -5.91 11.30
C LEU A 83 12.97 -5.24 11.25
N VAL A 84 13.38 -4.71 10.09
CA VAL A 84 14.63 -3.93 9.99
C VAL A 84 14.58 -2.63 10.78
N HIS A 85 13.39 -2.04 10.98
CA HIS A 85 13.22 -0.88 11.86
C HIS A 85 13.20 -1.26 13.36
N THR A 86 13.06 -2.54 13.68
CA THR A 86 13.14 -3.02 15.08
C THR A 86 14.58 -3.36 15.48
N LYS A 87 14.86 -3.31 16.79
CA LYS A 87 16.16 -3.70 17.35
C LYS A 87 16.48 -5.20 17.19
N LEU A 88 15.55 -6.01 16.69
CA LEU A 88 15.68 -7.47 16.57
C LEU A 88 16.70 -7.88 15.51
N LEU A 89 16.64 -7.29 14.32
CA LEU A 89 17.59 -7.60 13.23
C LEU A 89 18.79 -6.66 13.23
N GLY A 90 18.60 -5.39 13.62
CA GLY A 90 19.67 -4.38 13.55
C GLY A 90 20.86 -4.61 14.48
N LYS A 91 20.78 -5.52 15.45
CA LYS A 91 21.85 -5.82 16.41
C LYS A 91 22.68 -7.07 16.10
N ASN A 92 22.27 -7.86 15.10
CA ASN A 92 22.94 -9.11 14.76
C ASN A 92 23.72 -8.96 13.46
N TRP A 93 24.81 -9.72 13.33
CA TRP A 93 25.47 -9.89 12.04
C TRP A 93 24.46 -10.52 11.04
N PRO A 94 24.42 -10.10 9.75
CA PRO A 94 25.28 -9.14 9.06
C PRO A 94 24.81 -7.66 9.10
N PHE A 95 23.68 -7.35 9.73
CA PHE A 95 23.06 -6.02 9.68
C PHE A 95 23.85 -4.93 10.40
N THR A 96 24.57 -5.29 11.48
CA THR A 96 25.40 -4.35 12.24
C THR A 96 26.61 -3.84 11.45
N VAL A 97 27.27 -4.74 10.72
CA VAL A 97 28.50 -4.42 9.97
C VAL A 97 28.18 -3.59 8.73
N TYR A 98 27.04 -3.83 8.11
CA TYR A 98 26.68 -3.21 6.82
C TYR A 98 25.44 -2.31 6.88
N GLN A 99 25.18 -1.72 8.04
CA GLN A 99 23.96 -0.94 8.30
C GLN A 99 23.70 0.15 7.25
N SER A 100 24.74 0.89 6.84
CA SER A 100 24.62 1.96 5.82
C SER A 100 24.19 1.42 4.46
N ALA A 101 24.73 0.27 4.04
CA ALA A 101 24.37 -0.36 2.77
C ALA A 101 22.94 -0.91 2.78
N TYR A 102 22.51 -1.53 3.88
CA TYR A 102 21.12 -1.94 4.05
C TYR A 102 20.15 -0.76 3.98
N GLN A 103 20.51 0.36 4.62
CA GLN A 103 19.69 1.58 4.58
C GLN A 103 19.66 2.24 3.19
N ASN A 104 20.76 2.22 2.46
CA ASN A 104 20.87 2.96 1.19
C ASN A 104 20.48 2.14 -0.04
N TYR A 105 20.59 0.81 -0.01
CA TYR A 105 20.34 -0.04 -1.18
C TYR A 105 19.23 -1.06 -0.94
N VAL A 106 19.30 -1.86 0.13
CA VAL A 106 18.34 -2.95 0.36
C VAL A 106 16.94 -2.40 0.66
N LEU A 107 16.84 -1.50 1.63
CA LEU A 107 15.54 -0.97 2.07
C LEU A 107 14.80 -0.20 0.96
N PRO A 108 15.43 0.68 0.16
CA PRO A 108 14.74 1.34 -0.95
C PRO A 108 14.19 0.36 -1.99
N VAL A 109 14.97 -0.64 -2.40
CA VAL A 109 14.49 -1.65 -3.35
C VAL A 109 13.34 -2.46 -2.75
N LEU A 110 13.45 -2.85 -1.49
CA LEU A 110 12.40 -3.56 -0.76
C LEU A 110 11.11 -2.73 -0.66
N SER A 111 11.22 -1.41 -0.44
CA SER A 111 10.08 -0.48 -0.46
C SER A 111 9.44 -0.39 -1.84
N ILE A 112 10.23 -0.35 -2.92
CA ILE A 112 9.71 -0.32 -4.30
C ILE A 112 8.96 -1.61 -4.62
N LEU A 113 9.52 -2.77 -4.25
CA LEU A 113 8.87 -4.06 -4.42
C LEU A 113 7.55 -4.12 -3.64
N THR A 114 7.58 -3.74 -2.38
CA THR A 114 6.38 -3.66 -1.52
C THR A 114 5.32 -2.73 -2.12
N PHE A 115 5.72 -1.57 -2.62
CA PHE A 115 4.84 -0.60 -3.28
C PHE A 115 4.18 -1.22 -4.54
N GLY A 116 4.98 -1.90 -5.37
CA GLY A 116 4.49 -2.61 -6.55
C GLY A 116 3.52 -3.75 -6.22
N LEU A 117 3.77 -4.48 -5.14
CA LEU A 117 2.85 -5.53 -4.66
C LEU A 117 1.52 -4.95 -4.18
N VAL A 118 1.54 -3.84 -3.44
CA VAL A 118 0.30 -3.15 -3.05
C VAL A 118 -0.45 -2.67 -4.29
N LEU A 119 0.24 -2.09 -5.29
CA LEU A 119 -0.38 -1.73 -6.56
C LEU A 119 -1.02 -2.94 -7.27
N ARG A 120 -0.34 -4.10 -7.23
CA ARG A 120 -0.87 -5.33 -7.83
C ARG A 120 -2.22 -5.73 -7.23
N THR A 121 -2.46 -5.46 -5.94
CA THR A 121 -3.75 -5.77 -5.29
C THR A 121 -4.94 -5.07 -5.94
N ILE A 122 -4.75 -3.90 -6.56
CA ILE A 122 -5.82 -3.13 -7.20
C ILE A 122 -6.46 -3.91 -8.35
N SER A 123 -5.72 -4.81 -9.01
CA SER A 123 -6.23 -5.60 -10.12
C SER A 123 -6.85 -6.94 -9.68
N ILE A 124 -6.90 -7.22 -8.38
CA ILE A 124 -7.41 -8.48 -7.83
C ILE A 124 -8.88 -8.32 -7.46
N ASN A 125 -9.75 -9.12 -8.07
CA ASN A 125 -11.20 -9.07 -7.86
C ASN A 125 -11.65 -9.64 -6.50
N GLY A 126 -10.84 -10.47 -5.85
CA GLY A 126 -11.15 -11.03 -4.52
C GLY A 126 -12.04 -12.28 -4.51
N ASN A 127 -12.39 -12.85 -5.67
CA ASN A 127 -13.29 -14.01 -5.74
C ASN A 127 -12.76 -15.23 -4.99
N ASP A 128 -11.44 -15.42 -5.02
CA ASP A 128 -10.73 -16.48 -4.30
C ASP A 128 -10.95 -16.47 -2.78
N MET A 129 -11.48 -15.36 -2.23
CA MET A 129 -11.73 -15.15 -0.81
C MET A 129 -13.16 -14.67 -0.51
N ALA A 130 -14.09 -14.86 -1.46
CA ALA A 130 -15.45 -14.34 -1.36
C ALA A 130 -16.18 -14.81 -0.08
N GLU A 131 -16.01 -16.08 0.30
CA GLU A 131 -16.70 -16.73 1.42
C GLU A 131 -16.43 -16.08 2.79
N PHE A 132 -15.25 -15.45 2.96
CA PHE A 132 -14.83 -14.80 4.20
C PHE A 132 -14.48 -13.33 3.99
N TYR A 133 -15.01 -12.72 2.92
CA TYR A 133 -14.71 -11.33 2.63
C TYR A 133 -15.42 -10.44 3.64
N ILE A 134 -14.64 -9.69 4.42
CA ILE A 134 -15.09 -8.54 5.21
C ILE A 134 -14.09 -7.41 4.91
N PRO A 135 -14.56 -6.24 4.42
CA PRO A 135 -13.69 -5.11 4.14
C PRO A 135 -12.82 -4.76 5.35
N PHE A 136 -11.57 -4.42 5.08
CA PHE A 136 -10.47 -4.15 6.02
C PHE A 136 -10.01 -5.34 6.88
N LEU A 137 -10.76 -6.44 6.94
CA LEU A 137 -10.40 -7.65 7.71
C LEU A 137 -9.92 -8.81 6.83
N ASN A 138 -10.03 -8.68 5.51
CA ASN A 138 -9.45 -9.63 4.58
C ASN A 138 -7.91 -9.68 4.73
N PRO A 139 -7.27 -10.87 4.75
CA PRO A 139 -5.81 -11.02 4.73
C PRO A 139 -5.08 -10.14 3.70
N LEU A 140 -5.61 -10.01 2.49
CA LEU A 140 -5.03 -9.17 1.43
C LEU A 140 -4.98 -7.70 1.85
N GLU A 141 -6.01 -7.24 2.54
CA GLU A 141 -6.18 -5.84 2.92
C GLU A 141 -5.38 -5.53 4.18
N ILE A 142 -5.41 -6.40 5.20
CA ILE A 142 -4.58 -6.29 6.40
C ILE A 142 -3.10 -6.23 6.03
N THR A 143 -2.64 -7.13 5.16
CA THR A 143 -1.24 -7.18 4.74
C THR A 143 -0.85 -5.99 3.88
N SER A 144 -1.76 -5.46 3.04
CA SER A 144 -1.55 -4.22 2.30
C SER A 144 -1.46 -3.00 3.22
N ILE A 145 -2.32 -2.91 4.24
CA ILE A 145 -2.27 -1.82 5.25
C ILE A 145 -0.94 -1.88 6.01
N LEU A 146 -0.50 -3.08 6.40
CA LEU A 146 0.81 -3.29 7.03
C LEU A 146 1.94 -2.82 6.12
N CYS A 147 1.89 -3.13 4.82
CA CYS A 147 2.85 -2.67 3.83
C CYS A 147 2.90 -1.15 3.71
N LEU A 148 1.73 -0.49 3.61
CA LEU A 148 1.64 0.98 3.56
C LEU A 148 2.24 1.61 4.82
N PHE A 149 1.95 1.04 5.99
CA PHE A 149 2.53 1.49 7.25
C PHE A 149 4.04 1.27 7.32
N ALA A 150 4.55 0.14 6.80
CA ALA A 150 5.98 -0.15 6.72
C ALA A 150 6.72 0.88 5.86
N ILE A 151 6.15 1.23 4.69
CA ILE A 151 6.68 2.26 3.81
C ILE A 151 6.62 3.64 4.48
N TYR A 152 5.52 3.98 5.17
CA TYR A 152 5.39 5.22 5.93
C TYR A 152 6.50 5.37 6.99
N LYS A 153 6.70 4.33 7.81
CA LYS A 153 7.78 4.29 8.82
C LYS A 153 9.15 4.48 8.19
N ARG A 154 9.37 3.89 7.01
CA ARG A 154 10.62 4.05 6.27
C ARG A 154 10.85 5.47 5.79
N ILE A 155 9.83 6.13 5.22
CA ILE A 155 9.95 7.52 4.75
C ILE A 155 10.21 8.47 5.92
N GLY A 156 9.66 8.18 7.10
CA GLY A 156 9.90 8.95 8.33
C GLY A 156 11.32 8.83 8.89
N ASN A 157 12.10 7.82 8.48
CA ASN A 157 13.52 7.68 8.82
C ASN A 157 14.38 7.64 7.54
N PRO A 158 14.39 8.74 6.75
CA PRO A 158 15.01 8.73 5.43
C PRO A 158 16.54 8.70 5.55
N SER A 159 17.20 7.94 4.67
CA SER A 159 18.64 8.10 4.46
C SER A 159 18.94 9.52 3.93
N HIS A 160 20.21 9.95 4.00
CA HIS A 160 20.62 11.27 3.50
C HIS A 160 20.15 11.54 2.06
N ILE A 161 20.12 10.51 1.22
CA ILE A 161 19.69 10.58 -0.19
C ILE A 161 18.18 10.87 -0.31
N LEU A 162 17.36 10.30 0.57
CA LEU A 162 15.89 10.37 0.47
C LEU A 162 15.29 11.61 1.15
N LYS A 163 16.07 12.35 1.95
CA LYS A 163 15.59 13.55 2.65
C LYS A 163 15.01 14.61 1.70
N GLY A 164 15.64 14.81 0.54
CA GLY A 164 15.17 15.78 -0.46
C GLY A 164 13.85 15.43 -1.13
N TYR A 165 13.45 14.15 -1.10
CA TYR A 165 12.24 13.64 -1.76
C TYR A 165 11.09 13.35 -0.78
N TYR A 166 11.24 13.70 0.50
CA TYR A 166 10.30 13.37 1.58
C TYR A 166 8.84 13.70 1.22
N THR A 167 8.58 14.95 0.80
CA THR A 167 7.23 15.42 0.45
C THR A 167 6.65 14.61 -0.71
N THR A 168 7.42 14.39 -1.78
CA THR A 168 6.99 13.61 -2.95
C THR A 168 6.67 12.16 -2.58
N LEU A 169 7.51 11.52 -1.74
CA LEU A 169 7.30 10.14 -1.31
C LEU A 169 6.04 9.98 -0.45
N ILE A 170 5.77 10.95 0.44
CA ILE A 170 4.54 10.94 1.24
C ILE A 170 3.31 11.20 0.37
N SER A 171 3.39 12.11 -0.59
CA SER A 171 2.30 12.31 -1.56
C SER A 171 2.02 11.06 -2.38
N LEU A 172 3.07 10.36 -2.84
CA LEU A 172 2.93 9.10 -3.58
C LEU A 172 2.31 8.00 -2.70
N LEU A 173 2.73 7.90 -1.44
CA LEU A 173 2.14 6.95 -0.49
C LEU A 173 0.68 7.27 -0.20
N GLY A 174 0.33 8.54 -0.05
CA GLY A 174 -1.05 9.00 0.11
C GLY A 174 -1.92 8.68 -1.10
N ALA A 175 -1.38 8.90 -2.31
CA ALA A 175 -2.06 8.53 -3.55
C ALA A 175 -2.27 7.01 -3.66
N LEU A 176 -1.25 6.20 -3.33
CA LEU A 176 -1.37 4.75 -3.29
C LEU A 176 -2.45 4.30 -2.29
N GLY A 177 -2.46 4.88 -1.08
CA GLY A 177 -3.48 4.61 -0.07
C GLY A 177 -4.89 4.97 -0.54
N PHE A 178 -5.05 6.12 -1.22
CA PHE A 178 -6.32 6.53 -1.81
C PHE A 178 -6.81 5.56 -2.89
N ILE A 179 -5.94 5.16 -3.82
CA ILE A 179 -6.28 4.18 -4.87
C ILE A 179 -6.62 2.82 -4.24
N PHE A 180 -5.85 2.39 -3.23
CA PHE A 180 -6.11 1.16 -2.49
C PHE A 180 -7.49 1.16 -1.82
N LEU A 181 -7.89 2.25 -1.15
CA LEU A 181 -9.23 2.37 -0.56
C LEU A 181 -10.34 2.29 -1.62
N ASN A 182 -10.15 2.90 -2.79
CA ASN A 182 -11.10 2.76 -3.91
C ASN A 182 -11.16 1.31 -4.42
N SER A 183 -10.04 0.59 -4.39
CA SER A 183 -10.01 -0.83 -4.77
C SER A 183 -10.77 -1.72 -3.80
N ILE A 184 -10.75 -1.41 -2.49
CA ILE A 184 -11.56 -2.10 -1.47
C ILE A 184 -13.04 -1.87 -1.76
N LEU A 185 -13.45 -0.62 -2.02
CA LEU A 185 -14.84 -0.32 -2.39
C LEU A 185 -15.27 -1.08 -3.66
N ALA A 186 -14.45 -1.06 -4.71
CA ALA A 186 -14.72 -1.78 -5.95
C ALA A 186 -14.89 -3.30 -5.69
N ARG A 187 -14.05 -3.87 -4.81
CA ARG A 187 -14.08 -5.29 -4.46
C ARG A 187 -15.32 -5.64 -3.64
N SER A 188 -15.69 -4.78 -2.70
CA SER A 188 -16.92 -4.93 -1.92
C SER A 188 -18.17 -4.90 -2.81
N LEU A 189 -18.23 -3.99 -3.79
CA LEU A 189 -19.35 -3.98 -4.75
C LEU A 189 -19.35 -5.21 -5.66
N HIS A 190 -18.17 -5.72 -6.03
CA HIS A 190 -18.09 -6.94 -6.81
C HIS A 190 -18.62 -8.15 -6.05
N LEU A 191 -18.28 -8.28 -4.77
CA LEU A 191 -18.59 -9.47 -3.97
C LEU A 191 -19.98 -9.42 -3.32
N TYR A 192 -20.48 -8.25 -2.96
CA TYR A 192 -21.79 -8.12 -2.30
C TYR A 192 -22.92 -7.66 -3.21
N VAL A 193 -22.62 -7.01 -4.33
CA VAL A 193 -23.61 -6.41 -5.25
C VAL A 193 -23.48 -7.01 -6.65
N ASP A 194 -22.62 -8.03 -6.83
CA ASP A 194 -22.38 -8.74 -8.09
C ASP A 194 -22.02 -7.82 -9.27
N VAL A 195 -21.45 -6.64 -9.02
CA VAL A 195 -21.00 -5.74 -10.08
C VAL A 195 -19.71 -6.29 -10.68
N PRO A 196 -19.61 -6.56 -12.00
CA PRO A 196 -18.38 -7.11 -12.56
C PRO A 196 -17.17 -6.22 -12.28
N TYR A 197 -16.07 -6.83 -11.80
CA TYR A 197 -14.81 -6.14 -11.49
C TYR A 197 -14.05 -5.74 -12.77
N ARG A 198 -14.63 -4.80 -13.53
CA ARG A 198 -14.02 -4.18 -14.71
C ARG A 198 -14.22 -2.68 -14.60
N TRP A 199 -13.22 -1.90 -15.01
CA TRP A 199 -13.27 -0.45 -14.88
C TRP A 199 -14.51 0.16 -15.55
N TYR A 200 -14.80 -0.24 -16.78
CA TYR A 200 -15.96 0.28 -17.51
C TYR A 200 -17.29 -0.01 -16.80
N THR A 201 -17.48 -1.23 -16.28
CA THR A 201 -18.73 -1.59 -15.59
C THR A 201 -18.86 -0.89 -14.26
N LEU A 202 -17.78 -0.77 -13.49
CA LEU A 202 -17.78 -0.07 -12.21
C LEU A 202 -18.11 1.41 -12.37
N PHE A 203 -17.44 2.13 -13.29
CA PHE A 203 -17.67 3.56 -13.48
C PHE A 203 -19.06 3.91 -14.05
N ASN A 204 -19.73 2.94 -14.69
CA ASN A 204 -21.09 3.11 -15.19
C ASN A 204 -22.16 2.64 -14.18
N HIS A 205 -21.76 2.10 -13.03
CA HIS A 205 -22.70 1.58 -12.02
C HIS A 205 -22.97 2.61 -10.93
N GLY A 206 -24.25 2.94 -10.70
CA GLY A 206 -24.67 3.96 -9.73
C GLY A 206 -24.15 3.71 -8.30
N ALA A 207 -24.13 2.45 -7.85
CA ALA A 207 -23.61 2.10 -6.52
C ALA A 207 -22.12 2.45 -6.34
N PHE A 208 -21.31 2.36 -7.41
CA PHE A 208 -19.89 2.73 -7.35
C PHE A 208 -19.73 4.25 -7.35
N LEU A 209 -20.53 4.97 -8.13
CA LEU A 209 -20.55 6.43 -8.13
C LEU A 209 -20.92 6.99 -6.75
N ALA A 210 -22.00 6.48 -6.15
CA ALA A 210 -22.43 6.87 -4.81
C ALA A 210 -21.41 6.45 -3.73
N GLY A 211 -20.94 5.19 -3.78
CA GLY A 211 -19.97 4.67 -2.83
C GLY A 211 -18.64 5.44 -2.84
N THR A 212 -18.15 5.84 -4.02
CA THR A 212 -16.92 6.65 -4.12
C THR A 212 -17.13 8.06 -3.56
N SER A 213 -18.31 8.65 -3.72
CA SER A 213 -18.64 9.96 -3.11
C SER A 213 -18.65 9.89 -1.57
N ILE A 214 -19.25 8.84 -1.01
CA ILE A 214 -19.23 8.60 0.45
C ILE A 214 -17.79 8.38 0.93
N LEU A 215 -17.06 7.47 0.29
CA LEU A 215 -15.68 7.13 0.65
C LEU A 215 -14.78 8.36 0.62
N TRP A 216 -14.82 9.15 -0.45
CA TRP A 216 -13.97 10.34 -0.60
C TRP A 216 -14.34 11.41 0.43
N THR A 217 -15.62 11.55 0.77
CA THR A 217 -16.06 12.45 1.84
C THR A 217 -15.47 12.04 3.18
N VAL A 218 -15.53 10.75 3.53
CA VAL A 218 -14.95 10.22 4.78
C VAL A 218 -13.43 10.42 4.81
N ILE A 219 -12.74 10.15 3.70
CA ILE A 219 -11.29 10.40 3.59
C ILE A 219 -10.99 11.88 3.79
N ALA A 220 -11.72 12.76 3.11
CA ALA A 220 -11.53 14.20 3.17
C ALA A 220 -11.74 14.75 4.58
N LEU A 221 -12.82 14.34 5.25
CA LEU A 221 -13.09 14.71 6.64
C LEU A 221 -12.00 14.19 7.57
N THR A 222 -11.52 12.96 7.38
CA THR A 222 -10.42 12.40 8.18
C THR A 222 -9.14 13.22 7.99
N LEU A 223 -8.81 13.61 6.75
CA LEU A 223 -7.65 14.46 6.45
C LEU A 223 -7.76 15.84 7.10
N ILE A 224 -8.92 16.48 7.04
CA ILE A 224 -9.20 17.79 7.65
C ILE A 224 -9.08 17.69 9.17
N LEU A 225 -9.78 16.73 9.81
CA LEU A 225 -9.80 16.54 11.25
C LEU A 225 -8.41 16.20 11.81
N CYS A 226 -7.72 15.24 11.21
CA CYS A 226 -6.35 14.92 11.59
C CYS A 226 -5.43 16.12 11.35
N GLY A 227 -5.50 16.74 10.17
CA GLY A 227 -4.70 17.92 9.81
C GLY A 227 -4.84 19.08 10.79
N SER A 228 -6.05 19.36 11.28
CA SER A 228 -6.28 20.35 12.35
C SER A 228 -5.69 19.91 13.69
N ARG A 229 -5.86 18.64 14.08
CA ARG A 229 -5.33 18.12 15.36
C ARG A 229 -3.81 18.13 15.43
N ILE A 230 -3.13 17.79 14.33
CA ILE A 230 -1.66 17.76 14.25
C ILE A 230 -1.04 19.04 13.66
N LEU A 231 -1.85 20.09 13.47
CA LEU A 231 -1.44 21.38 12.88
C LEU A 231 -0.70 21.24 11.53
N HIS A 232 -1.09 20.26 10.71
CA HIS A 232 -0.44 19.95 9.44
C HIS A 232 -1.22 20.54 8.26
N ARG A 233 -0.86 21.77 7.87
CA ARG A 233 -1.56 22.56 6.84
C ARG A 233 -1.75 21.82 5.50
N SER A 234 -0.73 21.09 5.03
CA SER A 234 -0.82 20.36 3.75
C SER A 234 -1.84 19.22 3.79
N MET A 235 -2.01 18.56 4.95
CA MET A 235 -3.00 17.48 5.11
C MET A 235 -4.41 18.06 5.10
N TRP A 236 -4.61 19.18 5.81
CA TRP A 236 -5.86 19.92 5.82
C TRP A 236 -6.26 20.41 4.43
N LEU A 237 -5.33 21.03 3.69
CA LEU A 237 -5.56 21.52 2.33
C LEU A 237 -5.89 20.38 1.36
N THR A 238 -5.24 19.22 1.50
CA THR A 238 -5.55 18.04 0.68
C THR A 238 -6.97 17.56 0.92
N GLY A 239 -7.40 17.49 2.18
CA GLY A 239 -8.78 17.14 2.52
C GLY A 239 -9.80 18.16 2.02
N ALA A 240 -9.54 19.46 2.20
CA ALA A 240 -10.41 20.53 1.69
C ALA A 240 -10.53 20.49 0.15
N THR A 241 -9.42 20.24 -0.54
CA THR A 241 -9.40 20.06 -2.00
C THR A 241 -10.23 18.84 -2.40
N LEU A 242 -10.10 17.72 -1.68
CA LEU A 242 -10.88 16.51 -1.94
C LEU A 242 -12.39 16.72 -1.72
N ILE A 243 -12.81 17.50 -0.72
CA ILE A 243 -14.22 17.94 -0.59
C ILE A 243 -14.67 18.70 -1.84
N GLY A 244 -13.87 19.67 -2.31
CA GLY A 244 -14.18 20.41 -3.54
C GLY A 244 -14.34 19.49 -4.74
N VAL A 245 -13.49 18.47 -4.88
CA VAL A 245 -13.59 17.46 -5.94
C VAL A 245 -14.87 16.63 -5.80
N VAL A 246 -15.22 16.16 -4.61
CA VAL A 246 -16.46 15.40 -4.37
C VAL A 246 -17.66 16.23 -4.76
N VAL A 247 -17.70 17.48 -4.29
CA VAL A 247 -18.76 18.44 -4.60
C VAL A 247 -18.93 18.62 -6.11
N LEU A 248 -17.84 18.91 -6.83
CA LEU A 248 -17.88 19.06 -8.29
C LEU A 248 -18.35 17.78 -8.95
N LYS A 249 -17.86 16.62 -8.50
CA LYS A 249 -18.29 15.31 -9.01
C LYS A 249 -19.80 15.10 -8.85
N LEU A 250 -20.37 15.40 -7.68
CA LEU A 250 -21.81 15.30 -7.45
C LEU A 250 -22.59 16.22 -8.41
N PHE A 251 -22.09 17.42 -8.68
CA PHE A 251 -22.72 18.33 -9.63
C PHE A 251 -22.64 17.88 -11.09
N PHE A 252 -21.50 17.37 -11.54
CA PHE A 252 -21.34 17.01 -12.95
C PHE A 252 -21.92 15.65 -13.28
N ILE A 253 -21.80 14.69 -12.36
CA ILE A 253 -22.19 13.29 -12.62
C ILE A 253 -23.63 13.06 -12.16
N ASP A 254 -23.94 13.40 -10.91
CA ASP A 254 -25.24 13.03 -10.31
C ASP A 254 -26.36 14.02 -10.69
N MET A 255 -26.06 15.29 -10.97
CA MET A 255 -27.08 16.29 -11.37
C MET A 255 -27.41 16.30 -12.87
N SER A 256 -26.79 15.45 -13.68
CA SER A 256 -27.08 15.38 -15.13
C SER A 256 -28.54 15.01 -15.41
N ASN A 257 -29.16 14.23 -14.52
CA ASN A 257 -30.55 13.75 -14.61
C ASN A 257 -31.51 14.42 -13.61
N VAL A 258 -31.12 15.54 -13.00
CA VAL A 258 -31.87 16.18 -11.90
C VAL A 258 -32.45 17.53 -12.32
N ASP A 259 -33.70 17.80 -11.91
CA ASP A 259 -34.42 19.03 -12.18
C ASP A 259 -33.68 20.30 -11.70
N MET A 260 -33.94 21.43 -12.37
CA MET A 260 -33.26 22.72 -12.13
C MET A 260 -33.38 23.24 -10.69
N LEU A 261 -34.51 22.96 -10.02
CA LEU A 261 -34.73 23.31 -8.61
C LEU A 261 -33.81 22.51 -7.67
N ALA A 262 -33.66 21.20 -7.91
CA ALA A 262 -32.80 20.36 -7.09
C ALA A 262 -31.30 20.68 -7.27
N LYS A 263 -30.90 21.17 -8.46
CA LYS A 263 -29.55 21.75 -8.67
C LYS A 263 -29.30 22.95 -7.75
N THR A 264 -30.26 23.87 -7.67
CA THR A 264 -30.15 25.09 -6.83
C THR A 264 -30.03 24.75 -5.35
N ILE A 265 -30.88 23.85 -4.85
CA ILE A 265 -30.85 23.39 -3.45
C ILE A 265 -29.53 22.69 -3.13
N SER A 266 -29.00 21.90 -4.07
CA SER A 266 -27.71 21.22 -3.90
C SER A 266 -26.53 22.20 -3.85
N PHE A 267 -26.55 23.27 -4.65
CA PHE A 267 -25.56 24.36 -4.55
C PHE A 267 -25.58 25.03 -3.19
N MET A 268 -26.77 25.29 -2.62
CA MET A 268 -26.89 25.84 -1.28
C MET A 268 -26.37 24.87 -0.20
N ALA A 269 -26.75 23.59 -0.28
CA ALA A 269 -26.31 22.57 0.68
C ALA A 269 -24.79 22.42 0.69
N VAL A 270 -24.17 22.39 -0.50
CA VAL A 270 -22.71 22.38 -0.65
C VAL A 270 -22.09 23.66 -0.08
N GLY A 271 -22.63 24.83 -0.41
CA GLY A 271 -22.13 26.11 0.09
C GLY A 271 -22.12 26.16 1.61
N LEU A 272 -23.21 25.70 2.24
CA LEU A 272 -23.32 25.56 3.70
C LEU A 272 -22.29 24.57 4.27
N LEU A 273 -22.07 23.44 3.60
CA LEU A 273 -21.08 22.44 4.03
C LEU A 273 -19.67 23.04 3.99
N LEU A 274 -19.31 23.77 2.94
CA LEU A 274 -18.03 24.46 2.82
C LEU A 274 -17.84 25.53 3.92
N ILE A 275 -18.90 26.30 4.23
CA ILE A 275 -18.90 27.26 5.33
C ILE A 275 -18.70 26.55 6.68
N GLY A 276 -19.43 25.46 6.91
CA GLY A 276 -19.33 24.68 8.15
C GLY A 276 -17.94 24.09 8.36
N VAL A 277 -17.33 23.52 7.33
CA VAL A 277 -15.95 23.03 7.38
C VAL A 277 -14.97 24.17 7.69
N GLY A 278 -15.13 25.33 7.05
CA GLY A 278 -14.29 26.50 7.32
C GLY A 278 -14.43 27.06 8.74
N TYR A 279 -15.61 26.96 9.34
CA TYR A 279 -15.89 27.40 10.71
C TYR A 279 -15.35 26.44 11.78
N PHE A 280 -15.66 25.14 11.65
CA PHE A 280 -15.31 24.14 12.68
C PHE A 280 -13.87 23.63 12.59
N SER A 281 -13.22 23.78 11.44
CA SER A 281 -11.86 23.30 11.21
C SER A 281 -10.99 24.43 10.67
N PRO A 282 -10.56 25.37 11.53
CA PRO A 282 -9.75 26.49 11.10
C PRO A 282 -8.42 26.00 10.51
N ILE A 283 -7.96 26.71 9.48
CA ILE A 283 -6.73 26.41 8.77
C ILE A 283 -5.55 26.49 9.75
N PRO A 284 -4.71 25.44 9.86
CA PRO A 284 -3.53 25.51 10.69
C PRO A 284 -2.61 26.68 10.27
N PRO A 285 -2.01 27.42 11.22
CA PRO A 285 -1.17 28.57 10.92
C PRO A 285 0.01 28.18 10.04
N ALA A 286 0.40 29.07 9.12
CA ALA A 286 1.62 28.91 8.34
C ALA A 286 2.84 28.97 9.28
N LYS A 287 3.83 28.09 9.08
CA LYS A 287 5.14 28.27 9.72
C LYS A 287 5.74 29.59 9.20
N LYS A 288 6.09 30.50 10.12
CA LYS A 288 6.86 31.71 9.83
C LYS A 288 8.28 31.34 9.44
#